data_AF-A0A4S2C477-F1
#
_entry.id   AF-A0A4S2C477-F1
#
_cell.length_a   1.000
_cell.length_b   1.000
_cell.length_c   1.000
_cell.angle_alpha   90.00
_cell.angle_beta   90.00
_cell.angle_gamma   90.00
#
_symmetry.space_group_name_H-M   'P 1'
#
loop_
_entity.id
_entity.type
_entity.pdbx_description
1 polymer ?
#
loop_
_entity_poly.entity_id
_entity_poly.type
_entity_poly.pdbx_seq_one_letter_code
_entity_poly.pdbx_strand_id
1 'polypeptide(L)'
;YFAFLFVILSIYRIIIREFMIAYCVKGKHRRYAVFIGGGNNMQVLYEEMENSLASSLYEVVGYFDINPNEELSSQCSYLGNPDGFSDFMSVHPGIKHVFCSLSMEEGRYNFSIMNYCENHLLYFHGVPNVCKGFPRRIWHSMVGNMPILNLRYEPLSKMENRILKRLFDIVFSGLFLVTVFPFVYLIVGSIIKLTSPGPVFFKQMRTGLNGVDFVCYKFRSMRVNDEADSKQATVDDPRKTKFGNFLRRSNIDELPQFINVFKGDMSIVGPRPHMLAHTETYARLIDKYMVRHFIKPGVTGWAQTHGFRGETRELSQMEERVKADIWYMEHWTMLLDIYIIYKT
;
A
#
# COMPACT_ATOMS: atom_id res chain seq x y z
N TYR A 1 -6.21 -5.48 -34.99
CA TYR A 1 -4.89 -6.12 -34.89
C TYR A 1 -4.39 -6.23 -33.45
N PHE A 2 -4.10 -5.13 -32.74
CA PHE A 2 -3.58 -5.18 -31.36
C PHE A 2 -4.50 -5.87 -30.34
N ALA A 3 -5.82 -5.64 -30.41
CA ALA A 3 -6.77 -6.33 -29.54
C ALA A 3 -6.78 -7.86 -29.75
N PHE A 4 -6.71 -8.30 -31.00
CA PHE A 4 -6.63 -9.71 -31.35
C PHE A 4 -5.32 -10.35 -30.87
N LEU A 5 -4.19 -9.66 -31.05
CA LEU A 5 -2.89 -10.09 -30.53
C LEU A 5 -2.90 -10.20 -28.99
N PHE A 6 -3.49 -9.22 -28.30
CA PHE A 6 -3.61 -9.23 -26.84
C PHE A 6 -4.42 -10.41 -26.33
N VAL A 7 -5.55 -10.72 -26.99
CA VAL A 7 -6.38 -11.88 -26.64
C VAL A 7 -5.61 -13.19 -26.86
N ILE A 8 -4.93 -13.34 -27.99
CA ILE A 8 -4.11 -14.54 -28.27
C ILE A 8 -2.99 -14.70 -27.24
N LEU A 9 -2.24 -13.64 -26.93
CA LEU A 9 -1.16 -13.68 -25.94
C LEU A 9 -1.69 -13.99 -24.54
N SER A 10 -2.87 -13.48 -24.19
CA SER A 10 -3.52 -13.75 -22.91
C SER A 10 -3.95 -15.22 -22.81
N ILE A 11 -4.59 -15.77 -23.84
CA ILE A 11 -4.99 -17.18 -23.90
C ILE A 11 -3.77 -18.09 -23.85
N TYR A 12 -2.74 -17.80 -24.65
CA TYR A 12 -1.47 -18.53 -24.65
C TYR A 12 -0.82 -18.55 -23.27
N ARG A 13 -0.75 -17.41 -22.57
CA ARG A 13 -0.23 -17.34 -21.20
C ARG A 13 -1.06 -18.13 -20.20
N ILE A 14 -2.38 -18.10 -20.31
CA ILE A 14 -3.28 -18.88 -19.44
C ILE A 14 -3.02 -20.38 -19.67
N ILE A 15 -3.00 -20.83 -20.92
CA ILE A 15 -2.76 -22.24 -21.27
C ILE A 15 -1.39 -22.70 -20.74
N ILE A 16 -0.33 -21.92 -20.95
CA ILE A 16 1.01 -22.27 -20.42
C ILE A 16 1.00 -22.33 -18.90
N ARG A 17 0.35 -21.38 -18.23
CA ARG A 17 0.28 -21.36 -16.77
C ARG A 17 -0.41 -22.61 -16.24
N GLU A 18 -1.58 -22.94 -16.78
CA GLU A 18 -2.33 -24.14 -16.36
C GLU A 18 -1.56 -25.43 -16.70
N PHE A 19 -0.90 -25.48 -17.87
CA PHE A 19 -0.06 -26.61 -18.24
C PHE A 19 1.14 -26.77 -17.30
N MET A 20 1.83 -25.68 -16.95
CA MET A 20 2.95 -25.68 -16.00
C MET A 20 2.50 -26.10 -14.59
N ILE A 21 1.37 -25.59 -14.11
CA ILE A 21 0.80 -25.99 -12.82
C ILE A 21 0.46 -27.49 -12.85
N ALA A 22 -0.24 -27.97 -13.89
CA ALA A 22 -0.56 -29.38 -14.04
C ALA A 22 0.69 -30.26 -14.17
N TYR A 23 1.73 -29.78 -14.85
CA TYR A 23 3.01 -30.47 -14.98
C TYR A 23 3.78 -30.54 -13.66
N CYS A 24 3.82 -29.46 -12.87
CA CYS A 24 4.42 -29.46 -11.53
C CYS A 24 3.64 -30.36 -10.56
N VAL A 25 2.29 -30.35 -10.63
CA VAL A 25 1.43 -31.18 -9.77
C VAL A 25 1.50 -32.67 -10.15
N LYS A 26 1.67 -33.01 -11.44
CA LYS A 26 1.83 -34.41 -11.91
C LYS A 26 3.28 -34.91 -11.87
N GLY A 27 4.25 -34.01 -11.81
CA GLY A 27 5.68 -34.31 -11.98
C GLY A 27 6.42 -34.50 -10.66
N LYS A 28 7.29 -35.51 -10.61
CA LYS A 28 8.29 -35.79 -9.57
C LYS A 28 9.36 -34.68 -9.40
N HIS A 29 9.04 -33.42 -9.70
CA HIS A 29 9.96 -32.27 -9.66
C HIS A 29 9.80 -31.47 -8.37
N ARG A 30 9.59 -32.16 -7.25
CA ARG A 30 9.63 -31.53 -5.94
C ARG A 30 11.07 -31.14 -5.62
N ARG A 31 11.24 -29.91 -5.16
CA ARG A 31 12.52 -29.41 -4.67
C ARG A 31 12.61 -29.78 -3.20
N TYR A 32 13.47 -30.74 -2.91
CA TYR A 32 13.73 -31.13 -1.54
C TYR A 32 14.48 -30.03 -0.80
N ALA A 33 13.94 -29.65 0.34
CA ALA A 33 14.42 -28.58 1.19
C ALA A 33 14.71 -29.07 2.60
N VAL A 34 15.69 -28.43 3.26
CA VAL A 34 16.00 -28.63 4.68
C VAL A 34 15.96 -27.28 5.37
N PHE A 35 15.49 -27.27 6.60
CA PHE A 35 15.42 -26.08 7.45
C PHE A 35 16.56 -26.06 8.46
N ILE A 36 17.09 -24.88 8.74
CA ILE A 36 18.06 -24.60 9.79
C ILE A 36 17.44 -23.59 10.76
N GLY A 37 17.31 -24.00 12.02
CA GLY A 37 16.55 -23.32 13.05
C GLY A 37 15.07 -23.74 13.05
N GLY A 38 14.51 -23.93 14.23
CA GLY A 38 13.11 -24.32 14.45
C GLY A 38 12.26 -23.20 15.04
N GLY A 39 12.67 -21.93 14.92
CA GLY A 39 11.93 -20.79 15.44
C GLY A 39 10.57 -20.54 14.78
N ASN A 40 9.76 -19.64 15.36
CA ASN A 40 8.41 -19.31 14.88
C ASN A 40 8.34 -18.90 13.40
N ASN A 41 9.38 -18.24 12.88
CA ASN A 41 9.47 -17.84 11.47
C ASN A 41 9.54 -19.05 10.52
N MET A 42 10.24 -20.12 10.94
CA MET A 42 10.38 -21.36 10.18
C MET A 42 9.12 -22.21 10.23
N GLN A 43 8.41 -22.21 11.36
CA GLN A 43 7.09 -22.84 11.48
C GLN A 43 6.05 -22.19 10.55
N VAL A 44 5.96 -20.85 10.54
CA VAL A 44 5.05 -20.15 9.61
C VAL A 44 5.43 -20.42 8.15
N LEU A 45 6.74 -20.49 7.86
CA LEU A 45 7.19 -20.85 6.51
C LEU A 45 6.82 -22.28 6.14
N TYR A 46 6.91 -23.23 7.08
CA TYR A 46 6.47 -24.62 6.89
C TYR A 46 4.98 -24.67 6.53
N GLU A 47 4.14 -24.00 7.32
CA GLU A 47 2.68 -23.94 7.09
C GLU A 47 2.33 -23.33 5.72
N GLU A 48 3.03 -22.27 5.30
CA GLU A 48 2.84 -21.68 3.97
C GLU A 48 3.35 -22.60 2.85
N MET A 49 4.43 -23.35 3.08
CA MET A 49 4.93 -24.33 2.12
C MET A 49 3.99 -25.53 1.96
N GLU A 50 3.30 -25.97 3.01
CA GLU A 50 2.33 -27.07 2.92
C GLU A 50 0.94 -26.64 2.43
N ASN A 51 0.44 -25.49 2.88
CA ASN A 51 -0.95 -25.09 2.63
C ASN A 51 -1.16 -24.28 1.34
N SER A 52 -0.09 -23.82 0.69
CA SER A 52 -0.17 -23.04 -0.54
C SER A 52 0.21 -23.84 -1.79
N LEU A 53 0.12 -23.22 -2.98
CA LEU A 53 0.67 -23.78 -4.24
C LEU A 53 2.17 -24.15 -4.12
N ALA A 54 2.89 -23.63 -3.11
CA ALA A 54 4.26 -24.00 -2.82
C ALA A 54 4.44 -25.47 -2.43
N SER A 55 3.39 -26.17 -1.97
CA SER A 55 3.44 -27.62 -1.64
C SER A 55 3.64 -28.50 -2.86
N SER A 56 3.28 -27.99 -4.04
CA SER A 56 3.58 -28.62 -5.32
C SER A 56 5.03 -28.42 -5.77
N LEU A 57 5.78 -27.51 -5.12
CA LEU A 57 7.12 -27.09 -5.52
C LEU A 57 8.20 -27.51 -4.54
N TYR A 58 7.94 -27.44 -3.24
CA TYR A 58 8.89 -27.77 -2.17
C TYR A 58 8.39 -28.92 -1.31
N GLU A 59 9.32 -29.79 -0.92
CA GLU A 59 9.09 -30.82 0.09
C GLU A 59 10.16 -30.67 1.17
N VAL A 60 9.74 -30.35 2.39
CA VAL A 60 10.66 -30.15 3.51
C VAL A 60 10.96 -31.52 4.11
N VAL A 61 12.21 -31.95 3.98
CA VAL A 61 12.68 -33.28 4.43
C VAL A 61 12.82 -33.34 5.95
N GLY A 62 13.18 -32.21 6.56
CA GLY A 62 13.41 -32.09 7.99
C GLY A 62 14.07 -30.77 8.36
N TYR A 63 14.34 -30.60 9.64
CA TYR A 63 15.00 -29.41 10.17
C TYR A 63 16.13 -29.74 11.15
N PHE A 64 17.15 -28.88 11.17
CA PHE A 64 18.23 -28.90 12.16
C PHE A 64 18.05 -27.74 13.13
N ASP A 65 18.24 -28.01 14.43
CA ASP A 65 18.19 -26.98 15.47
C ASP A 65 19.07 -27.41 16.66
N ILE A 66 19.48 -26.48 17.51
CA ILE A 66 20.30 -26.78 18.70
C ILE A 66 19.48 -27.65 19.66
N ASN A 67 18.22 -27.28 19.86
CA ASN A 67 17.25 -28.05 20.64
C ASN A 67 16.02 -28.32 19.77
N PRO A 68 15.40 -29.51 19.89
CA PRO A 68 14.18 -29.78 19.15
C PRO A 68 13.07 -28.82 19.58
N ASN A 69 12.40 -28.19 18.61
CA ASN A 69 11.20 -27.42 18.86
C ASN A 69 10.00 -28.38 18.86
N GLU A 70 9.27 -28.50 19.97
CA GLU A 70 8.13 -29.43 20.09
C GLU A 70 7.03 -29.16 19.05
N GLU A 71 6.71 -27.89 18.77
CA GLU A 71 5.68 -27.52 17.81
C GLU A 71 6.07 -27.90 16.38
N LEU A 72 7.29 -27.56 15.95
CA LEU A 72 7.76 -27.90 14.60
C LEU A 72 8.03 -29.40 14.45
N SER A 73 8.51 -30.08 15.50
CA SER A 73 8.76 -31.53 15.50
C SER A 73 7.50 -32.36 15.26
N SER A 74 6.33 -31.81 15.63
CA SER A 74 5.05 -32.48 15.38
C SER A 74 4.66 -32.52 13.90
N GLN A 75 5.23 -31.62 13.09
CA GLN A 75 4.92 -31.45 11.66
C GLN A 75 6.09 -31.90 10.76
N CYS A 76 7.32 -31.63 11.19
CA CYS A 76 8.54 -31.81 10.40
C CYS A 76 9.58 -32.61 11.19
N SER A 77 10.29 -33.53 10.53
CA SER A 77 11.26 -34.41 11.20
C SER A 77 12.50 -33.64 11.69
N TYR A 78 12.87 -33.83 12.95
CA TYR A 78 14.11 -33.29 13.51
C TYR A 78 15.32 -34.14 13.06
N LEU A 79 16.23 -33.53 12.31
CA LEU A 79 17.40 -34.20 11.73
C LEU A 79 18.64 -34.14 12.62
N GLY A 80 18.62 -33.31 13.66
CA GLY A 80 19.69 -33.18 14.64
C GLY A 80 20.23 -31.76 14.77
N ASN A 81 21.45 -31.66 15.33
CA ASN A 81 22.13 -30.39 15.55
C ASN A 81 22.75 -29.85 14.23
N PRO A 82 22.74 -28.52 13.99
CA PRO A 82 23.38 -27.89 12.84
C PRO A 82 24.84 -28.31 12.57
N ASP A 83 25.60 -28.74 13.58
CA ASP A 83 26.96 -29.27 13.40
C ASP A 83 27.01 -30.53 12.50
N GLY A 84 25.95 -31.34 12.49
CA GLY A 84 25.82 -32.53 11.64
C GLY A 84 25.27 -32.26 10.23
N PHE A 85 24.99 -30.99 9.90
CA PHE A 85 24.38 -30.60 8.63
C PHE A 85 25.21 -31.04 7.41
N SER A 86 26.52 -30.81 7.43
CA SER A 86 27.40 -31.15 6.32
C SER A 86 27.42 -32.65 6.03
N ASP A 87 27.50 -33.46 7.09
CA ASP A 87 27.51 -34.93 6.98
C ASP A 87 26.19 -35.43 6.37
N PHE A 88 25.06 -34.93 6.87
CA PHE A 88 23.74 -35.27 6.32
C PHE A 88 23.62 -34.91 4.83
N MET A 89 24.00 -33.68 4.47
CA MET A 89 23.90 -33.21 3.08
C MET A 89 24.79 -34.00 2.12
N SER A 90 25.92 -34.54 2.60
CA SER A 90 26.81 -35.38 1.79
C SER A 90 26.14 -36.72 1.37
N VAL A 91 25.27 -37.26 2.22
CA VAL A 91 24.55 -38.52 1.98
C VAL A 91 23.27 -38.31 1.17
N HIS A 92 22.73 -37.09 1.15
CA HIS A 92 21.46 -36.74 0.50
C HIS A 92 21.63 -35.73 -0.66
N PRO A 93 22.27 -36.12 -1.79
CA PRO A 93 22.58 -35.19 -2.89
C PRO A 93 21.36 -34.65 -3.65
N GLY A 94 20.18 -35.25 -3.45
CA GLY A 94 18.91 -34.79 -4.02
C GLY A 94 18.34 -33.53 -3.34
N ILE A 95 18.82 -33.20 -2.13
CA ILE A 95 18.41 -32.00 -1.39
C ILE A 95 19.27 -30.83 -1.88
N LYS A 96 18.61 -29.80 -2.41
CA LYS A 96 19.30 -28.64 -3.01
C LYS A 96 18.92 -27.30 -2.38
N HIS A 97 17.88 -27.26 -1.55
CA HIS A 97 17.40 -26.02 -0.96
C HIS A 97 17.60 -26.03 0.55
N VAL A 98 18.18 -24.96 1.09
CA VAL A 98 18.43 -24.81 2.53
C VAL A 98 17.84 -23.50 2.98
N PHE A 99 16.82 -23.54 3.84
CA PHE A 99 16.21 -22.36 4.42
C PHE A 99 16.74 -22.16 5.83
N CYS A 100 17.40 -21.04 6.08
CA CYS A 100 18.11 -20.78 7.32
C CYS A 100 17.47 -19.60 8.05
N SER A 101 17.06 -19.81 9.29
CA SER A 101 16.60 -18.74 10.18
C SER A 101 17.76 -17.76 10.44
N LEU A 102 17.54 -16.47 10.18
CA LEU A 102 18.53 -15.42 10.45
C LEU A 102 18.35 -14.82 11.85
N SER A 103 18.14 -15.67 12.86
CA SER A 103 18.08 -15.22 14.26
C SER A 103 19.43 -14.65 14.71
N MET A 104 19.42 -13.54 15.46
CA MET A 104 20.65 -12.91 15.96
C MET A 104 21.41 -13.81 16.96
N GLU A 105 20.71 -14.70 17.66
CA GLU A 105 21.30 -15.60 18.66
C GLU A 105 22.01 -16.81 18.01
N GLU A 106 21.54 -17.26 16.84
CA GLU A 106 22.02 -18.45 16.13
C GLU A 106 23.05 -18.11 15.03
N GLY A 107 23.41 -16.83 14.89
CA GLY A 107 24.26 -16.31 13.82
C GLY A 107 25.62 -17.01 13.67
N ARG A 108 26.09 -17.72 14.70
CA ARG A 108 27.32 -18.53 14.66
C ARG A 108 27.29 -19.58 13.55
N TYR A 109 26.15 -20.23 13.31
CA TYR A 109 26.02 -21.31 12.33
C TYR A 109 25.66 -20.81 10.93
N ASN A 110 25.05 -19.64 10.82
CA ASN A 110 24.56 -19.11 9.56
C ASN A 110 25.69 -18.95 8.53
N PHE A 111 26.87 -18.49 8.96
CA PHE A 111 28.00 -18.31 8.05
C PHE A 111 28.62 -19.64 7.59
N SER A 112 28.78 -20.62 8.48
CA SER A 112 29.35 -21.92 8.12
C SER A 112 28.44 -22.69 7.17
N ILE A 113 27.13 -22.67 7.42
CA ILE A 113 26.12 -23.29 6.58
C ILE A 113 26.02 -22.59 5.23
N MET A 114 25.98 -21.25 5.21
CA MET A 114 25.97 -20.48 3.97
C MET A 114 27.21 -20.81 3.12
N ASN A 115 28.40 -20.80 3.72
CA ASN A 115 29.64 -21.13 3.02
C ASN A 115 29.64 -22.59 2.53
N TYR A 116 29.13 -23.54 3.31
CA TYR A 116 28.98 -24.93 2.85
C TYR A 116 28.05 -25.00 1.63
N CYS A 117 26.91 -24.30 1.68
CA CYS A 117 25.95 -24.26 0.58
C CYS A 117 26.56 -23.71 -0.71
N GLU A 118 27.27 -22.58 -0.63
CA GLU A 118 27.93 -21.97 -1.79
C GLU A 118 28.99 -22.88 -2.41
N ASN A 119 29.77 -23.59 -1.58
CA ASN A 119 30.80 -24.51 -2.05
C ASN A 119 30.25 -25.83 -2.62
N HIS A 120 28.99 -26.19 -2.35
CA HIS A 120 28.38 -27.46 -2.78
C HIS A 120 27.17 -27.30 -3.72
N LEU A 121 27.03 -26.12 -4.33
CA LEU A 121 25.94 -25.80 -5.27
C LEU A 121 24.54 -26.03 -4.66
N LEU A 122 24.38 -25.64 -3.39
CA LEU A 122 23.11 -25.64 -2.68
C LEU A 122 22.55 -24.21 -2.66
N TYR A 123 21.23 -24.09 -2.84
CA TYR A 123 20.55 -22.81 -2.76
C TYR A 123 20.28 -22.45 -1.30
N PHE A 124 21.03 -21.47 -0.78
CA PHE A 124 20.80 -20.89 0.54
C PHE A 124 19.71 -19.80 0.49
N HIS A 125 18.72 -19.91 1.37
CA HIS A 125 17.63 -18.94 1.54
C HIS A 125 17.62 -18.43 2.98
N GLY A 126 17.99 -17.18 3.19
CA GLY A 126 17.93 -16.54 4.50
C GLY A 126 16.50 -16.13 4.85
N VAL A 127 15.95 -16.70 5.92
CA VAL A 127 14.61 -16.41 6.42
C VAL A 127 14.73 -15.44 7.59
N PRO A 128 14.35 -14.16 7.43
CA PRO A 128 14.47 -13.18 8.50
C PRO A 128 13.59 -13.57 9.68
N ASN A 129 14.12 -13.45 10.91
CA ASN A 129 13.30 -13.58 12.11
C ASN A 129 12.59 -12.24 12.35
N VAL A 130 11.37 -12.13 11.83
CA VAL A 130 10.60 -10.90 11.91
C VAL A 130 9.67 -10.96 13.11
N CYS A 131 9.76 -9.96 14.01
CA CYS A 131 8.97 -9.92 15.23
C CYS A 131 7.45 -10.01 14.96
N LYS A 132 6.71 -10.63 15.89
CA LYS A 132 5.23 -10.62 15.90
C LYS A 132 4.75 -9.16 15.78
N GLY A 133 4.10 -8.82 14.66
CA GLY A 133 3.60 -7.47 14.37
C GLY A 133 4.14 -6.84 13.07
N PHE A 134 5.19 -7.40 12.47
CA PHE A 134 5.58 -7.01 11.12
C PHE A 134 4.54 -7.41 10.07
N PRO A 135 4.36 -6.62 9.01
CA PRO A 135 3.47 -6.97 7.91
C PRO A 135 3.97 -8.25 7.23
N ARG A 136 3.05 -9.14 6.85
CA ARG A 136 3.34 -10.43 6.18
C ARG A 136 4.15 -10.27 4.88
N ARG A 137 4.14 -9.08 4.28
CA ARG A 137 4.90 -8.74 3.07
C ARG A 137 5.89 -7.63 3.39
N ILE A 138 7.16 -7.98 3.42
CA ILE A 138 8.28 -7.04 3.58
C ILE A 138 8.85 -6.75 2.21
N TRP A 139 9.15 -5.49 1.97
CA TRP A 139 9.77 -5.05 0.73
C TRP A 139 11.23 -4.79 1.02
N HIS A 140 12.14 -5.28 0.19
CA HIS A 140 13.55 -4.90 0.32
C HIS A 140 13.86 -3.75 -0.64
N SER A 141 14.80 -2.90 -0.24
CA SER A 141 15.45 -1.96 -1.13
C SER A 141 16.93 -1.87 -0.81
N MET A 142 17.72 -1.31 -1.72
CA MET A 142 19.15 -1.13 -1.51
C MET A 142 19.44 0.33 -1.15
N VAL A 143 20.18 0.55 -0.07
CA VAL A 143 20.83 1.83 0.23
C VAL A 143 22.32 1.65 -0.06
N GLY A 144 22.76 2.11 -1.23
CA GLY A 144 24.06 1.72 -1.77
C GLY A 144 24.11 0.21 -2.00
N ASN A 145 25.04 -0.48 -1.33
CA ASN A 145 25.17 -1.94 -1.38
C ASN A 145 24.52 -2.65 -0.17
N MET A 146 23.84 -1.91 0.70
CA MET A 146 23.22 -2.48 1.90
C MET A 146 21.73 -2.77 1.66
N PRO A 147 21.27 -4.03 1.81
CA PRO A 147 19.85 -4.34 1.76
C PRO A 147 19.16 -3.84 3.04
N ILE A 148 18.06 -3.12 2.86
CA ILE A 148 17.18 -2.68 3.95
C ILE A 148 15.77 -3.25 3.76
N LEU A 149 15.07 -3.42 4.87
CA LEU A 149 13.70 -3.91 4.90
C LEU A 149 12.73 -2.73 5.11
N ASN A 150 11.85 -2.53 4.15
CA ASN A 150 10.75 -1.58 4.18
C ASN A 150 9.47 -2.28 4.59
N LEU A 151 8.73 -1.66 5.51
CA LEU A 151 7.44 -2.16 5.99
C LEU A 151 6.33 -2.11 4.94
N ARG A 152 6.52 -1.32 3.87
CA ARG A 152 5.52 -1.11 2.83
C ARG A 152 6.20 -0.81 1.50
N TYR A 153 5.47 -1.02 0.42
CA TYR A 153 5.90 -0.58 -0.89
C TYR A 153 5.41 0.84 -1.13
N GLU A 154 6.32 1.71 -1.54
CA GLU A 154 5.98 3.09 -1.86
C GLU A 154 6.38 3.36 -3.30
N PRO A 155 5.51 3.08 -4.29
CA PRO A 155 5.78 3.36 -5.70
C PRO A 155 6.18 4.81 -5.93
N LEU A 156 5.57 5.74 -5.19
CA LEU A 156 5.83 7.18 -5.24
C LEU A 156 7.08 7.62 -4.46
N SER A 157 7.84 6.70 -3.85
CA SER A 157 9.20 7.02 -3.38
C SER A 157 10.19 7.18 -4.55
N LYS A 158 9.93 6.49 -5.66
CA LYS A 158 10.76 6.54 -6.88
C LYS A 158 10.66 7.90 -7.55
N MET A 159 11.81 8.46 -7.93
CA MET A 159 11.88 9.82 -8.47
C MET A 159 11.13 9.94 -9.80
N GLU A 160 11.23 8.94 -10.67
CA GLU A 160 10.57 8.94 -11.98
C GLU A 160 9.05 9.00 -11.82
N ASN A 161 8.51 8.21 -10.89
CA ASN A 161 7.08 8.16 -10.58
C ASN A 161 6.57 9.50 -10.01
N ARG A 162 7.35 10.15 -9.13
CA ARG A 162 6.99 11.47 -8.59
C ARG A 162 6.98 12.54 -9.67
N ILE A 163 7.98 12.54 -10.55
CA ILE A 163 8.05 13.50 -11.67
C ILE A 163 6.86 13.27 -12.60
N LEU A 164 6.59 12.03 -12.98
CA LEU A 164 5.48 11.67 -13.84
C LEU A 164 4.13 12.10 -13.25
N LYS A 165 3.88 11.79 -11.97
CA LYS A 165 2.66 12.22 -11.26
C LYS A 165 2.56 13.74 -11.18
N ARG A 166 3.67 14.43 -10.91
CA ARG A 166 3.67 15.90 -10.80
C ARG A 166 3.42 16.60 -12.14
N LEU A 167 4.00 16.09 -13.22
CA LEU A 167 3.74 16.60 -14.58
C LEU A 167 2.27 16.43 -14.95
N PHE A 168 1.70 15.25 -14.68
CA PHE A 168 0.27 15.01 -14.85
C PHE A 168 -0.57 16.02 -14.07
N ASP A 169 -0.28 16.21 -12.78
CA ASP A 169 -1.00 17.17 -11.94
C ASP A 169 -0.92 18.61 -12.48
N ILE A 170 0.27 19.09 -12.87
CA ILE A 170 0.46 20.46 -13.38
C ILE A 170 -0.28 20.66 -14.70
N VAL A 171 -0.17 19.73 -15.64
CA VAL A 171 -0.78 19.87 -16.98
C VAL A 171 -2.30 19.90 -16.88
N PHE A 172 -2.90 18.94 -16.17
CA PHE A 172 -4.35 18.83 -16.07
C PHE A 172 -4.95 19.95 -15.19
N SER A 173 -4.31 20.28 -14.06
CA SER A 173 -4.78 21.41 -13.24
C SER A 173 -4.60 22.75 -13.95
N GLY A 174 -3.48 22.97 -14.64
CA GLY A 174 -3.23 24.17 -15.42
C GLY A 174 -4.25 24.35 -16.56
N LEU A 175 -4.53 23.29 -17.31
CA LEU A 175 -5.53 23.31 -18.37
C LEU A 175 -6.92 23.67 -17.82
N PHE A 176 -7.34 23.03 -16.73
CA PHE A 176 -8.61 23.33 -16.07
C PHE A 176 -8.68 24.78 -15.56
N LEU A 177 -7.61 25.25 -14.91
CA LEU A 177 -7.55 26.60 -14.32
C LEU A 177 -7.59 27.72 -15.37
N VAL A 178 -7.04 27.48 -16.57
CA VAL A 178 -7.05 28.47 -17.66
C VAL A 178 -8.34 28.43 -18.46
N THR A 179 -8.90 27.23 -18.70
CA THR A 179 -10.02 27.08 -19.65
C THR A 179 -11.40 27.04 -18.98
N VAL A 180 -11.57 26.30 -17.89
CA VAL A 180 -12.89 26.04 -17.28
C VAL A 180 -13.10 26.89 -16.04
N PHE A 181 -12.08 27.01 -15.19
CA PHE A 181 -12.18 27.68 -13.90
C PHE A 181 -12.62 29.15 -13.98
N PRO A 182 -12.22 29.99 -14.95
CA PRO A 182 -12.65 31.38 -15.02
C PRO A 182 -14.18 31.49 -15.17
N PHE A 183 -14.79 30.66 -16.02
CA PHE A 183 -16.24 30.62 -16.21
C PHE A 183 -16.96 30.13 -14.95
N VAL A 184 -16.46 29.04 -14.35
CA VAL A 184 -17.01 28.51 -13.09
C VAL A 184 -16.95 29.57 -11.99
N TYR A 185 -15.81 30.25 -11.85
CA TYR A 185 -15.60 31.29 -10.85
C TYR A 185 -16.57 32.46 -11.03
N LEU A 186 -16.76 32.95 -12.26
CA LEU A 186 -17.69 34.04 -12.53
C LEU A 186 -19.13 33.67 -12.19
N ILE A 187 -19.60 32.49 -12.60
CA ILE A 187 -20.97 32.04 -12.35
C ILE A 187 -21.19 31.77 -10.86
N VAL A 188 -20.39 30.87 -10.29
CA VAL A 188 -20.55 30.42 -8.90
C VAL A 188 -20.24 31.56 -7.92
N GLY A 189 -19.20 32.34 -8.19
CA GLY A 189 -18.81 33.49 -7.37
C GLY A 189 -19.88 34.57 -7.32
N SER A 190 -20.52 34.88 -8.45
CA SER A 190 -21.63 35.84 -8.50
C SER A 190 -22.82 35.36 -7.68
N ILE A 191 -23.23 34.09 -7.84
CA ILE A 191 -24.36 33.53 -7.07
C ILE A 191 -24.05 33.52 -5.57
N ILE A 192 -22.82 33.17 -5.16
CA ILE A 192 -22.41 33.18 -3.75
C ILE A 192 -22.50 34.60 -3.16
N LYS A 193 -22.06 35.62 -3.91
CA LYS A 193 -22.11 37.03 -3.50
C LYS A 193 -23.52 37.57 -3.39
N LEU A 194 -24.42 37.16 -4.29
CA LEU A 194 -25.82 37.58 -4.27
C LEU A 194 -26.63 36.88 -3.15
N THR A 195 -26.31 35.63 -2.84
CA THR A 195 -27.07 34.82 -1.86
C THR A 195 -26.57 34.96 -0.42
N SER A 196 -25.32 35.40 -0.22
CA SER A 196 -24.73 35.53 1.12
C SER A 196 -23.60 36.58 1.17
N PRO A 197 -23.54 37.45 2.20
CA PRO A 197 -22.45 38.42 2.35
C PRO A 197 -21.11 37.73 2.68
N GLY A 198 -19.97 38.30 2.25
CA GLY A 198 -18.61 37.85 2.57
C GLY A 198 -17.80 37.28 1.38
N PRO A 199 -16.69 36.53 1.61
CA PRO A 199 -15.77 36.06 0.56
C PRO A 199 -16.33 34.89 -0.27
N VAL A 200 -15.90 34.80 -1.54
CA VAL A 200 -16.29 33.70 -2.46
C VAL A 200 -15.63 32.38 -2.05
N PHE A 201 -14.35 32.44 -1.68
CA PHE A 201 -13.60 31.27 -1.23
C PHE A 201 -13.68 31.08 0.27
N PHE A 202 -13.89 29.83 0.66
CA PHE A 202 -13.62 29.33 2.00
C PHE A 202 -12.21 28.75 2.02
N LYS A 203 -11.42 29.10 3.05
CA LYS A 203 -10.04 28.67 3.25
C LYS A 203 -9.98 27.93 4.57
N GLN A 204 -9.34 26.77 4.59
CA GLN A 204 -9.19 25.99 5.81
C GLN A 204 -7.86 25.25 5.83
N MET A 205 -7.20 25.23 7.00
CA MET A 205 -5.98 24.46 7.19
C MET A 205 -6.27 22.96 7.17
N ARG A 206 -5.44 22.22 6.45
CA ARG A 206 -5.53 20.77 6.28
C ARG A 206 -4.13 20.17 6.37
N THR A 207 -4.05 18.93 6.86
CA THR A 207 -2.79 18.18 6.90
C THR A 207 -2.47 17.63 5.52
N GLY A 208 -1.24 17.84 5.05
CA GLY A 208 -0.75 17.46 3.73
C GLY A 208 0.36 16.41 3.76
N LEU A 209 1.21 16.45 2.72
CA LEU A 209 2.35 15.55 2.56
C LEU A 209 3.31 15.68 3.76
N ASN A 210 3.75 14.54 4.30
CA ASN A 210 4.64 14.42 5.46
C ASN A 210 4.11 15.14 6.71
N GLY A 211 2.78 15.29 6.83
CA GLY A 211 2.16 15.98 7.94
C GLY A 211 2.29 17.51 7.87
N VAL A 212 2.80 18.07 6.78
CA VAL A 212 2.94 19.52 6.60
C VAL A 212 1.57 20.11 6.27
N ASP A 213 1.14 21.08 7.06
CA ASP A 213 -0.16 21.71 6.89
C ASP A 213 -0.18 22.70 5.71
N PHE A 214 -1.33 22.81 5.06
CA PHE A 214 -1.54 23.73 3.94
C PHE A 214 -2.95 24.33 3.96
N VAL A 215 -3.12 25.46 3.27
CA VAL A 215 -4.41 26.12 3.11
C VAL A 215 -5.18 25.48 1.95
N CYS A 216 -6.26 24.77 2.24
CA CYS A 216 -7.14 24.19 1.23
C CYS A 216 -8.22 25.19 0.80
N TYR A 217 -8.40 25.38 -0.51
CA TYR A 217 -9.40 26.29 -1.08
C TYR A 217 -10.69 25.54 -1.45
N LYS A 218 -11.85 26.11 -1.10
CA LYS A 218 -13.17 25.67 -1.56
C LYS A 218 -14.04 26.87 -1.91
N PHE A 219 -15.09 26.68 -2.71
CA PHE A 219 -16.14 27.69 -2.77
C PHE A 219 -16.94 27.66 -1.47
N ARG A 220 -17.36 28.84 -1.04
CA ARG A 220 -18.16 28.97 0.17
C ARG A 220 -19.57 28.40 -0.05
N SER A 221 -19.87 27.28 0.60
CA SER A 221 -21.19 26.64 0.60
C SER A 221 -22.00 26.88 1.89
N MET A 222 -21.43 27.56 2.88
CA MET A 222 -22.03 27.76 4.21
C MET A 222 -21.90 29.23 4.62
N ARG A 223 -22.77 29.68 5.53
CA ARG A 223 -22.64 31.01 6.15
C ARG A 223 -21.35 31.07 6.97
N VAL A 224 -20.73 32.25 7.01
CA VAL A 224 -19.52 32.50 7.80
C VAL A 224 -19.83 32.23 9.27
N ASN A 225 -19.01 31.41 9.92
CA ASN A 225 -19.16 31.01 11.31
C ASN A 225 -17.79 30.62 11.90
N ASP A 226 -17.66 30.72 13.23
CA ASP A 226 -16.42 30.44 13.95
C ASP A 226 -16.19 28.94 14.21
N GLU A 227 -17.21 28.10 13.97
CA GLU A 227 -17.16 26.65 14.20
C GLU A 227 -16.65 25.85 12.99
N ALA A 228 -16.22 26.52 11.92
CA ALA A 228 -15.87 25.88 10.66
C ALA A 228 -14.61 25.00 10.76
N ASP A 229 -13.71 25.33 11.68
CA ASP A 229 -12.44 24.64 11.91
C ASP A 229 -12.50 23.55 12.99
N SER A 230 -13.55 23.55 13.80
CA SER A 230 -13.72 22.62 14.93
C SER A 230 -14.80 21.57 14.70
N LYS A 231 -15.84 21.86 13.90
CA LYS A 231 -16.97 20.94 13.68
C LYS A 231 -17.11 20.52 12.22
N GLN A 232 -17.20 19.21 12.00
CA GLN A 232 -17.54 18.65 10.70
C GLN A 232 -18.95 19.08 10.27
N ALA A 233 -19.11 19.40 9.00
CA ALA A 233 -20.43 19.67 8.43
C ALA A 233 -21.20 18.37 8.23
N THR A 234 -22.36 18.25 8.86
CA THR A 234 -23.27 17.11 8.78
C THR A 234 -24.18 17.18 7.54
N VAL A 235 -25.00 16.16 7.26
CA VAL A 235 -25.93 16.15 6.12
C VAL A 235 -26.99 17.26 6.21
N ASP A 236 -27.60 17.46 7.38
CA ASP A 236 -28.66 18.46 7.61
C ASP A 236 -28.15 19.66 8.42
N ASP A 237 -27.02 20.23 8.01
CA ASP A 237 -26.39 21.34 8.73
C ASP A 237 -27.10 22.68 8.45
N PRO A 238 -27.61 23.39 9.49
CA PRO A 238 -28.35 24.65 9.33
C PRO A 238 -27.49 25.80 8.78
N ARG A 239 -26.15 25.66 8.80
CA ARG A 239 -25.23 26.66 8.27
C ARG A 239 -25.15 26.63 6.74
N LYS A 240 -25.70 25.61 6.06
CA LYS A 240 -25.68 25.49 4.60
C LYS A 240 -26.70 26.43 3.95
N THR A 241 -26.31 27.06 2.84
CA THR A 241 -27.24 27.83 2.01
C THR A 241 -27.93 26.90 1.00
N LYS A 242 -29.11 27.29 0.46
CA LYS A 242 -29.81 26.49 -0.57
C LYS A 242 -28.90 26.22 -1.78
N PHE A 243 -28.17 27.23 -2.24
CA PHE A 243 -27.17 27.07 -3.30
C PHE A 243 -25.94 26.26 -2.84
N GLY A 244 -25.52 26.42 -1.59
CA GLY A 244 -24.46 25.62 -0.98
C GLY A 244 -24.75 24.12 -0.94
N ASN A 245 -26.01 23.72 -0.71
CA ASN A 245 -26.44 22.33 -0.82
C ASN A 245 -26.24 21.78 -2.24
N PHE A 246 -26.57 22.57 -3.26
CA PHE A 246 -26.32 22.20 -4.65
C PHE A 246 -24.83 22.05 -4.94
N LEU A 247 -23.99 23.01 -4.49
CA LEU A 247 -22.54 22.96 -4.70
C LEU A 247 -21.91 21.70 -4.07
N ARG A 248 -22.28 21.37 -2.83
CA ARG A 248 -21.76 20.18 -2.13
C ARG A 248 -22.23 18.87 -2.75
N ARG A 249 -23.47 18.81 -3.26
CA ARG A 249 -23.99 17.61 -3.93
C ARG A 249 -23.33 17.37 -5.28
N SER A 250 -22.95 18.44 -5.98
CA SER A 250 -22.28 18.40 -7.27
C SER A 250 -20.74 18.41 -7.17
N ASN A 251 -20.17 18.51 -5.96
CA ASN A 251 -18.75 18.72 -5.68
C ASN A 251 -18.13 19.95 -6.36
N ILE A 252 -18.96 20.87 -6.86
CA ILE A 252 -18.49 22.10 -7.48
C ILE A 252 -17.75 22.95 -6.44
N ASP A 253 -18.10 22.83 -5.16
CA ASP A 253 -17.40 23.52 -4.07
C ASP A 253 -15.92 23.15 -3.94
N GLU A 254 -15.49 22.01 -4.48
CA GLU A 254 -14.12 21.52 -4.39
C GLU A 254 -13.25 21.93 -5.58
N LEU A 255 -13.82 22.48 -6.65
CA LEU A 255 -13.07 22.90 -7.84
C LEU A 255 -11.93 23.90 -7.57
N PRO A 256 -12.02 24.83 -6.59
CA PRO A 256 -10.88 25.68 -6.25
C PRO A 256 -9.65 24.92 -5.75
N GLN A 257 -9.78 23.66 -5.33
CA GLN A 257 -8.63 22.82 -4.93
C GLN A 257 -7.67 22.55 -6.09
N PHE A 258 -8.10 22.69 -7.36
CA PHE A 258 -7.16 22.64 -8.49
C PHE A 258 -6.06 23.71 -8.41
N ILE A 259 -6.30 24.83 -7.71
CA ILE A 259 -5.26 25.82 -7.38
C ILE A 259 -4.20 25.20 -6.45
N ASN A 260 -4.61 24.43 -5.44
CA ASN A 260 -3.69 23.70 -4.56
C ASN A 260 -2.92 22.63 -5.32
N VAL A 261 -3.56 21.94 -6.26
CA VAL A 261 -2.90 20.97 -7.15
C VAL A 261 -1.82 21.66 -7.96
N PHE A 262 -2.14 22.78 -8.62
CA PHE A 262 -1.17 23.52 -9.43
C PHE A 262 0.00 24.05 -8.58
N LYS A 263 -0.26 24.59 -7.39
CA LYS A 263 0.78 25.02 -6.43
C LYS A 263 1.66 23.88 -5.92
N GLY A 264 1.11 22.68 -5.86
CA GLY A 264 1.82 21.48 -5.42
C GLY A 264 1.54 21.04 -3.99
N ASP A 265 0.56 21.65 -3.32
CA ASP A 265 0.09 21.21 -1.99
C ASP A 265 -0.72 19.91 -2.10
N MET A 266 -1.44 19.75 -3.21
CA MET A 266 -2.30 18.60 -3.52
C MET A 266 -1.91 17.93 -4.83
N SER A 267 -2.50 16.76 -5.07
CA SER A 267 -2.53 16.05 -6.35
C SER A 267 -3.98 15.96 -6.84
N ILE A 268 -4.20 15.66 -8.13
CA ILE A 268 -5.55 15.40 -8.63
C ILE A 268 -6.13 14.17 -7.94
N VAL A 269 -5.32 13.12 -7.83
CA VAL A 269 -5.67 11.85 -7.20
C VAL A 269 -4.79 11.59 -5.98
N GLY A 270 -5.43 11.33 -4.84
CA GLY A 270 -4.76 11.05 -3.57
C GLY A 270 -5.73 10.96 -2.38
N PRO A 271 -5.23 10.72 -1.17
CA PRO A 271 -6.04 10.67 0.04
C PRO A 271 -6.75 12.00 0.30
N ARG A 272 -8.00 11.95 0.74
CA ARG A 272 -8.77 13.19 0.98
C ARG A 272 -8.20 13.96 2.17
N PRO A 273 -7.89 15.27 2.04
CA PRO A 273 -7.32 16.05 3.15
C PRO A 273 -8.33 16.29 4.27
N HIS A 274 -7.93 16.04 5.52
CA HIS A 274 -8.76 16.23 6.71
C HIS A 274 -8.37 17.51 7.47
N MET A 275 -9.32 18.07 8.23
CA MET A 275 -9.05 19.26 9.06
C MET A 275 -8.15 18.85 10.22
N LEU A 276 -7.38 19.79 10.75
CA LEU A 276 -6.37 19.51 11.78
C LEU A 276 -6.97 18.79 12.99
N ALA A 277 -8.12 19.26 13.48
CA ALA A 277 -8.84 18.63 14.60
C ALA A 277 -9.20 17.16 14.35
N HIS A 278 -9.61 16.81 13.12
CA HIS A 278 -9.87 15.42 12.75
C HIS A 278 -8.59 14.60 12.64
N THR A 279 -7.53 15.17 12.05
CA THR A 279 -6.24 14.50 11.99
C THR A 279 -5.75 14.15 13.39
N GLU A 280 -5.79 15.09 14.33
CA GLU A 280 -5.40 14.84 15.72
C GLU A 280 -6.26 13.78 16.41
N THR A 281 -7.59 13.86 16.21
CA THR A 281 -8.54 12.93 16.83
C THR A 281 -8.33 11.51 16.29
N TYR A 282 -8.32 11.34 14.98
CA TYR A 282 -8.20 10.02 14.36
C TYR A 282 -6.79 9.44 14.47
N ALA A 283 -5.75 10.26 14.52
CA ALA A 283 -4.38 9.78 14.79
C ALA A 283 -4.24 9.10 16.16
N ARG A 284 -5.07 9.48 17.14
CA ARG A 284 -5.11 8.82 18.46
C ARG A 284 -6.00 7.58 18.49
N LEU A 285 -7.03 7.53 17.65
CA LEU A 285 -8.06 6.48 17.68
C LEU A 285 -7.81 5.34 16.70
N ILE A 286 -7.09 5.59 15.59
CA ILE A 286 -6.92 4.65 14.49
C ILE A 286 -5.43 4.35 14.30
N ASP A 287 -5.07 3.08 14.44
CA ASP A 287 -3.71 2.63 14.15
C ASP A 287 -3.31 2.94 12.69
N LYS A 288 -2.06 3.35 12.50
CA LYS A 288 -1.48 3.71 11.18
C LYS A 288 -2.21 4.84 10.44
N TYR A 289 -3.08 5.61 11.09
CA TYR A 289 -3.80 6.73 10.45
C TYR A 289 -2.87 7.70 9.71
N MET A 290 -1.69 8.00 10.29
CA MET A 290 -0.75 8.96 9.72
C MET A 290 -0.11 8.52 8.41
N VAL A 291 -0.10 7.22 8.10
CA VAL A 291 0.55 6.65 6.90
C VAL A 291 0.03 7.28 5.61
N ARG A 292 -1.26 7.65 5.57
CA ARG A 292 -1.87 8.30 4.40
C ARG A 292 -1.22 9.63 4.01
N HIS A 293 -0.47 10.25 4.91
CA HIS A 293 0.24 11.51 4.66
C HIS A 293 1.62 11.32 4.00
N PHE A 294 2.07 10.09 3.71
CA PHE A 294 3.31 9.88 2.92
C PHE A 294 3.16 10.27 1.44
N ILE A 295 1.94 10.55 0.99
CA ILE A 295 1.65 11.04 -0.34
C ILE A 295 0.81 12.31 -0.28
N LYS A 296 0.85 13.10 -1.36
CA LYS A 296 0.05 14.34 -1.43
C LYS A 296 -1.44 14.01 -1.35
N PRO A 297 -2.21 14.80 -0.59
CA PRO A 297 -3.67 14.66 -0.61
C PRO A 297 -4.26 14.95 -1.98
N GLY A 298 -5.42 14.36 -2.26
CA GLY A 298 -6.10 14.41 -3.55
C GLY A 298 -7.39 15.22 -3.55
N VAL A 299 -7.75 15.78 -4.70
CA VAL A 299 -9.11 16.29 -4.96
C VAL A 299 -10.08 15.11 -4.96
N THR A 300 -9.75 14.07 -5.75
CA THR A 300 -10.38 12.76 -5.70
C THR A 300 -9.42 11.70 -5.18
N GLY A 301 -9.91 10.50 -4.88
CA GLY A 301 -9.08 9.41 -4.38
C GLY A 301 -9.79 8.06 -4.41
N TRP A 302 -9.00 7.00 -4.26
CA TRP A 302 -9.49 5.61 -4.30
C TRP A 302 -10.63 5.38 -3.32
N ALA A 303 -10.48 5.81 -2.06
CA ALA A 303 -11.51 5.67 -1.04
C ALA A 303 -12.82 6.38 -1.43
N GLN A 304 -12.74 7.55 -2.07
CA GLN A 304 -13.93 8.29 -2.53
C GLN A 304 -14.72 7.49 -3.58
N THR A 305 -14.03 6.79 -4.49
CA THR A 305 -14.65 5.96 -5.53
C THR A 305 -15.21 4.62 -5.03
N HIS A 306 -14.90 4.23 -3.79
CA HIS A 306 -15.35 2.97 -3.17
C HIS A 306 -16.43 3.20 -2.09
N GLY A 307 -17.17 4.31 -2.20
CA GLY A 307 -18.30 4.59 -1.31
C GLY A 307 -17.90 5.18 0.05
N PHE A 308 -16.61 5.33 0.35
CA PHE A 308 -16.14 6.00 1.57
C PHE A 308 -16.20 7.54 1.46
N ARG A 309 -17.25 8.08 0.84
CA ARG A 309 -17.50 9.51 0.68
C ARG A 309 -18.35 10.05 1.84
N GLY A 310 -18.05 11.26 2.29
CA GLY A 310 -18.92 12.00 3.22
C GLY A 310 -18.59 11.84 4.71
N GLU A 311 -19.59 12.18 5.52
CA GLU A 311 -19.55 12.15 6.98
C GLU A 311 -19.23 10.75 7.48
N THR A 312 -18.30 10.66 8.44
CA THR A 312 -17.83 9.38 8.98
C THR A 312 -18.48 9.25 10.34
N ARG A 313 -19.65 8.59 10.38
CA ARG A 313 -20.50 8.51 11.57
C ARG A 313 -19.92 7.53 12.60
N GLU A 314 -19.20 6.53 12.10
CA GLU A 314 -18.55 5.50 12.91
C GLU A 314 -17.04 5.48 12.68
N LEU A 315 -16.29 5.09 13.71
CA LEU A 315 -14.83 4.90 13.63
C LEU A 315 -14.45 3.83 12.60
N SER A 316 -15.21 2.75 12.51
CA SER A 316 -15.06 1.64 11.55
C SER A 316 -14.96 2.14 10.10
N GLN A 317 -15.86 3.05 9.71
CA GLN A 317 -15.88 3.64 8.37
C GLN A 317 -14.62 4.46 8.08
N MET A 318 -14.07 5.13 9.11
CA MET A 318 -12.83 5.87 8.97
C MET A 318 -11.64 4.93 8.82
N GLU A 319 -11.61 3.82 9.58
CA GLU A 319 -10.57 2.80 9.41
C GLU A 319 -10.57 2.20 8.01
N GLU A 320 -11.73 1.87 7.45
CA GLU A 320 -11.85 1.35 6.09
C GLU A 320 -11.38 2.37 5.06
N ARG A 321 -11.71 3.66 5.26
CA ARG A 321 -11.18 4.75 4.43
C ARG A 321 -9.65 4.85 4.52
N VAL A 322 -9.06 4.76 5.71
CA VAL A 322 -7.59 4.76 5.89
C VAL A 322 -6.98 3.56 5.18
N LYS A 323 -7.55 2.36 5.32
CA LYS A 323 -7.10 1.15 4.62
C LYS A 323 -7.13 1.34 3.11
N ALA A 324 -8.18 1.94 2.56
CA ALA A 324 -8.29 2.26 1.14
C ALA A 324 -7.25 3.29 0.67
N ASP A 325 -6.95 4.31 1.48
CA ASP A 325 -5.91 5.30 1.18
C ASP A 325 -4.51 4.69 1.20
N ILE A 326 -4.22 3.82 2.19
CA ILE A 326 -2.95 3.08 2.27
C ILE A 326 -2.83 2.14 1.08
N TRP A 327 -3.90 1.43 0.71
CA TRP A 327 -3.89 0.55 -0.45
C TRP A 327 -3.57 1.31 -1.74
N TYR A 328 -4.18 2.48 -1.95
CA TYR A 328 -3.87 3.34 -3.09
C TYR A 328 -2.40 3.76 -3.12
N MET A 329 -1.85 4.16 -1.97
CA MET A 329 -0.45 4.52 -1.85
C MET A 329 0.45 3.35 -2.26
N GLU A 330 0.18 2.13 -1.78
CA GLU A 330 0.99 0.94 -2.04
C GLU A 330 0.85 0.42 -3.48
N HIS A 331 -0.28 0.68 -4.15
CA HIS A 331 -0.59 0.18 -5.50
C HIS A 331 -0.59 1.27 -6.56
N TRP A 332 -0.04 2.45 -6.24
CA TRP A 332 -0.04 3.57 -7.16
C TRP A 332 0.57 3.19 -8.51
N THR A 333 -0.19 3.49 -9.57
CA THR A 333 0.26 3.48 -10.96
C THR A 333 -0.44 4.63 -11.70
N MET A 334 0.14 5.11 -12.80
CA MET A 334 -0.51 6.13 -13.62
C MET A 334 -1.89 5.67 -14.15
N LEU A 335 -2.02 4.39 -14.51
CA LEU A 335 -3.29 3.82 -14.95
C LEU A 335 -4.34 3.83 -13.83
N LEU A 336 -3.94 3.59 -12.58
CA LEU A 336 -4.83 3.69 -11.44
C LEU A 336 -5.36 5.11 -11.23
N ASP A 337 -4.50 6.13 -11.40
CA ASP A 337 -4.93 7.53 -11.34
C ASP A 337 -5.97 7.86 -12.42
N ILE A 338 -5.73 7.42 -13.67
CA ILE A 338 -6.68 7.60 -14.78
C ILE A 338 -8.00 6.88 -14.49
N TYR A 339 -7.95 5.65 -13.98
CA TYR A 339 -9.14 4.89 -13.60
C TYR A 339 -9.96 5.59 -12.51
N ILE A 340 -9.30 6.12 -11.48
CA ILE A 340 -9.97 6.86 -10.40
C ILE A 340 -10.64 8.12 -10.95
N ILE A 341 -9.97 8.86 -11.84
CA ILE A 341 -10.54 10.05 -12.49
C ILE A 341 -11.76 9.67 -13.31
N TYR A 342 -11.70 8.60 -14.11
CA TYR A 342 -12.84 8.14 -14.92
C TYR A 342 -14.05 7.73 -14.07
N LYS A 343 -13.81 7.13 -12.88
CA LYS A 343 -14.87 6.70 -11.97
C LYS A 343 -15.44 7.84 -11.11
N THR A 344 -14.76 8.98 -11.02
CA THR A 344 -15.13 10.16 -10.22
C THR A 344 -16.10 11.04 -10.98
#